data_AF-A0A4U8T924-F1
#
_entry.id   AF-A0A4U8T924-F1
#
_cell.length_a   1.000
_cell.length_b   1.000
_cell.length_c   1.000
_cell.angle_alpha   90.00
_cell.angle_beta   90.00
_cell.angle_gamma   90.00
#
_symmetry.space_group_name_H-M   'P 1'
#
loop_
_entity.id
_entity.type
_entity.pdbx_description
1 polymer ?
#
loop_
_entity_poly.entity_id
_entity_poly.type
_entity_poly.pdbx_seq_one_letter_code
_entity_poly.pdbx_strand_id
1 'polypeptide(L)'
;MNMLNFGCGARFHKDWVNIDFSPIDNRVQKVNLLGRLPFSDNSFNVAYSSHFLEHITPKKAYEVLGEIKRVLKPNGVLRIVVPDLENMAKAYLSALQSVDSIESNGGGGNTRL
;
A
#
# COMPACT_ATOMS: atom_id res chain seq x y z
N MET A 1 21.25 8.86 -6.68
CA MET A 1 19.80 9.16 -6.72
C MET A 1 19.22 8.71 -5.40
N ASN A 2 18.57 9.58 -4.64
CA ASN A 2 18.08 9.25 -3.30
C ASN A 2 16.65 8.75 -3.37
N MET A 3 16.39 7.57 -2.81
CA MET A 3 15.09 6.89 -2.89
C MET A 3 14.58 6.59 -1.48
N LEU A 4 13.30 6.87 -1.24
CA LEU A 4 12.60 6.63 0.01
C LEU A 4 11.56 5.54 -0.19
N ASN A 5 11.55 4.54 0.70
CA ASN A 5 10.53 3.52 0.80
C ASN A 5 9.86 3.65 2.17
N PHE A 6 8.58 4.06 2.19
CA PHE A 6 7.85 4.35 3.42
C PHE A 6 6.67 3.41 3.63
N GLY A 7 6.51 2.92 4.87
CA GLY A 7 5.57 1.83 5.17
C GLY A 7 6.00 0.54 4.47
N CYS A 8 7.30 0.23 4.52
CA CYS A 8 7.92 -0.80 3.70
C CYS A 8 7.65 -2.23 4.19
N GLY A 9 7.28 -2.42 5.47
CA GLY A 9 7.14 -3.73 6.08
C GLY A 9 8.34 -4.65 5.81
N ALA A 10 8.07 -5.83 5.23
CA ALA A 10 9.10 -6.80 4.85
C ALA A 10 9.72 -6.57 3.45
N ARG A 11 9.25 -5.57 2.70
CA ARG A 11 9.63 -5.33 1.31
C ARG A 11 10.52 -4.09 1.20
N PHE A 12 11.83 -4.31 1.20
CA PHE A 12 12.80 -3.23 1.14
C PHE A 12 14.06 -3.63 0.37
N HIS A 13 14.81 -2.61 -0.09
CA HIS A 13 16.06 -2.79 -0.81
C HIS A 13 17.18 -1.99 -0.13
N LYS A 14 18.40 -2.53 -0.13
CA LYS A 14 19.56 -1.94 0.57
C LYS A 14 19.96 -0.55 0.04
N ASP A 15 19.65 -0.26 -1.21
CA ASP A 15 19.98 1.02 -1.85
C ASP A 15 18.94 2.12 -1.59
N TRP A 16 17.89 1.81 -0.82
CA TRP A 16 16.80 2.72 -0.48
C TRP A 16 16.88 3.08 1.01
N VAL A 17 16.45 4.30 1.35
CA VAL A 17 16.13 4.63 2.73
C VAL A 17 14.79 4.00 3.05
N ASN A 18 14.75 3.06 3.98
CA ASN A 18 13.55 2.30 4.32
C ASN A 18 13.06 2.72 5.71
N ILE A 19 11.79 3.11 5.80
CA ILE A 19 11.15 3.53 7.04
C ILE A 19 9.86 2.76 7.29
N ASP A 20 9.62 2.41 8.55
CA ASP A 20 8.39 1.76 8.98
C ASP A 20 8.08 2.08 10.45
N PHE A 21 6.82 1.98 10.87
CA PHE A 21 6.44 2.11 12.27
C PHE A 21 6.87 0.89 13.11
N SER A 22 6.85 -0.30 12.50
CA SER A 22 7.16 -1.57 13.14
C SER A 22 8.21 -2.33 12.31
N PRO A 23 9.47 -1.88 12.31
CA PRO A 23 10.53 -2.52 11.53
C PRO A 23 10.76 -3.95 11.99
N ILE A 24 10.89 -4.85 11.01
CA ILE A 24 11.20 -6.27 11.23
C ILE A 24 12.67 -6.61 10.97
N ASP A 25 13.45 -5.65 10.49
CA ASP A 25 14.84 -5.79 10.08
C ASP A 25 15.62 -4.51 10.45
N ASN A 26 16.90 -4.66 10.80
CA ASN A 26 17.76 -3.55 11.23
C ASN A 26 18.08 -2.53 10.12
N ARG A 27 17.84 -2.89 8.86
CA ARG A 27 17.97 -1.99 7.69
C ARG A 27 16.77 -1.06 7.51
N VAL A 28 15.74 -1.22 8.35
CA VAL A 28 14.54 -0.39 8.33
C VAL A 28 14.54 0.53 9.55
N GLN A 29 14.48 1.84 9.32
CA GLN A 29 14.43 2.82 10.39
C GLN A 29 13.01 2.89 10.98
N LYS A 30 12.91 2.81 12.31
CA LYS A 30 11.66 3.04 13.02
C LYS A 30 11.25 4.51 12.94
N VAL A 31 10.12 4.82 12.31
CA VAL A 31 9.60 6.19 12.14
C VAL A 31 8.08 6.20 12.33
N ASN A 32 7.56 7.20 13.04
CA ASN A 32 6.13 7.49 13.02
C ASN A 32 5.75 8.13 11.67
N LEU A 33 5.19 7.32 10.76
CA LEU A 33 4.81 7.74 9.42
C LEU A 33 3.67 8.78 9.41
N LEU A 34 2.89 8.88 10.48
CA LEU A 34 1.78 9.83 10.60
C LEU A 34 2.19 11.21 11.11
N GLY A 35 3.48 11.40 11.39
CA GLY A 35 4.07 12.65 11.85
C GLY A 35 5.04 13.24 10.84
N ARG A 36 5.79 14.24 11.28
CA ARG A 36 6.85 14.84 10.48
C ARG A 36 8.00 13.85 10.30
N LEU A 37 8.37 13.58 9.05
CA LEU A 37 9.47 12.66 8.75
C LEU A 37 10.83 13.29 9.12
N PRO A 38 11.80 12.50 9.62
CA PRO A 38 13.10 12.98 10.08
C PRO A 38 14.07 13.28 8.92
N PHE A 39 13.57 13.91 7.86
CA PHE A 39 14.33 14.25 6.67
C PHE A 39 14.15 15.73 6.33
N SER A 40 15.21 16.32 5.81
CA SER A 40 15.17 17.67 5.24
C SER A 40 14.25 17.74 4.02
N ASP A 41 13.76 18.93 3.74
CA ASP A 41 12.99 19.23 2.54
C ASP A 41 13.82 18.92 1.29
N ASN A 42 13.17 18.49 0.20
CA ASN A 42 13.82 18.24 -1.09
C ASN A 42 15.04 17.29 -1.02
N SER A 43 14.98 16.26 -0.19
CA SER A 43 16.08 15.30 0.04
C SER A 43 16.02 14.07 -0.87
N PHE A 44 14.83 13.72 -1.38
CA PHE A 44 14.60 12.51 -2.18
C PHE A 44 14.22 12.80 -3.64
N ASN A 45 14.68 11.93 -4.55
CA ASN A 45 14.29 11.95 -5.95
C ASN A 45 13.03 11.10 -6.21
N VAL A 46 12.88 10.01 -5.45
CA VAL A 46 11.77 9.07 -5.58
C VAL A 46 11.28 8.69 -4.19
N ALA A 47 9.96 8.61 -4.03
CA ALA A 47 9.31 8.01 -2.87
C ALA A 47 8.38 6.89 -3.35
N TYR A 48 8.41 5.77 -2.64
CA TYR A 48 7.61 4.59 -2.92
C TYR A 48 6.90 4.11 -1.66
N SER A 49 5.66 3.67 -1.82
CA SER A 49 4.93 2.94 -0.79
C SER A 49 3.99 1.92 -1.41
N SER A 50 3.81 0.80 -0.72
CA SER A 50 2.96 -0.30 -1.14
C SER A 50 2.20 -0.83 0.05
N HIS A 51 0.89 -0.95 -0.08
CA HIS A 51 0.00 -1.45 0.96
C HIS A 51 0.09 -0.71 2.31
N PHE A 52 0.10 0.61 2.25
CA PHE A 52 0.17 1.45 3.45
C PHE A 52 -1.03 2.40 3.58
N LEU A 53 -1.39 3.09 2.51
CA LEU A 53 -2.42 4.13 2.58
C LEU A 53 -3.82 3.57 2.92
N GLU A 54 -4.10 2.32 2.60
CA GLU A 54 -5.37 1.66 2.95
C GLU A 54 -5.52 1.40 4.46
N HIS A 55 -4.42 1.46 5.23
CA HIS A 55 -4.45 1.24 6.67
C HIS A 55 -4.74 2.52 7.47
N ILE A 56 -4.90 3.65 6.80
CA ILE A 56 -5.07 4.96 7.44
C ILE A 56 -6.28 5.70 6.88
N THR A 57 -6.78 6.66 7.66
CA THR A 57 -7.93 7.46 7.23
C THR A 57 -7.56 8.39 6.06
N PRO A 58 -8.51 8.77 5.20
CA PRO A 58 -8.24 9.71 4.09
C PRO A 58 -7.61 11.04 4.55
N LYS A 59 -8.02 11.56 5.72
CA LYS A 59 -7.43 12.76 6.32
C LYS A 59 -5.94 12.55 6.61
N LYS A 60 -5.59 11.41 7.23
CA LYS A 60 -4.18 11.08 7.51
C LYS A 60 -3.39 10.80 6.25
N ALA A 61 -3.98 10.17 5.24
CA ALA A 61 -3.33 10.00 3.95
C ALA A 61 -2.95 11.36 3.33
N TYR A 62 -3.83 12.36 3.38
CA TYR A 62 -3.52 13.71 2.88
C TYR A 62 -2.34 14.36 3.64
N GLU A 63 -2.32 14.26 4.96
CA GLU A 63 -1.23 14.78 5.80
C GLU A 63 0.11 14.09 5.48
N VAL A 64 0.11 12.76 5.37
CA VAL A 64 1.29 11.96 4.99
C VAL A 64 1.79 12.34 3.61
N LEU A 65 0.90 12.45 2.62
CA LEU A 65 1.27 12.83 1.26
C LEU A 65 1.85 14.25 1.20
N GLY A 66 1.38 15.16 2.07
CA GLY A 66 1.98 16.48 2.26
C GLY A 66 3.42 16.40 2.77
N GLU A 67 3.69 15.55 3.76
CA GLU A 67 5.05 15.32 4.27
C GLU A 67 5.94 14.62 3.23
N ILE A 68 5.42 13.67 2.45
CA ILE A 68 6.15 13.04 1.35
C ILE A 68 6.48 14.06 0.26
N LYS A 69 5.54 14.94 -0.07
CA LYS A 69 5.77 16.06 -1.00
C LYS A 69 6.87 17.00 -0.49
N ARG A 70 6.92 17.29 0.82
CA ARG A 70 7.96 18.14 1.42
C ARG A 70 9.36 17.54 1.25
N VAL A 71 9.51 16.24 1.48
CA VAL A 71 10.83 15.58 1.40
C VAL A 71 11.25 15.25 -0.04
N LEU A 72 10.32 15.20 -0.99
CA LEU A 72 10.63 15.07 -2.41
C LEU A 72 11.20 16.36 -2.98
N LYS A 73 12.21 16.24 -3.84
CA LYS A 73 12.74 17.34 -4.66
C LYS A 73 11.67 17.85 -5.64
N PRO A 74 11.81 19.08 -6.15
CA PRO A 74 11.02 19.50 -7.31
C PRO A 74 11.19 18.49 -8.45
N ASN A 75 10.08 18.13 -9.10
CA ASN A 75 10.03 17.06 -10.11
C ASN A 75 10.36 15.64 -9.60
N GLY A 76 10.40 15.44 -8.28
CA GLY A 76 10.49 14.12 -7.67
C GLY A 76 9.25 13.28 -7.95
N VAL A 77 9.44 11.96 -8.02
CA VAL A 77 8.37 11.00 -8.34
C VAL A 77 7.87 10.34 -7.07
N LEU A 78 6.55 10.33 -6.89
CA LEU A 78 5.87 9.52 -5.89
C LEU A 78 5.16 8.37 -6.59
N ARG A 79 5.47 7.13 -6.18
CA ARG A 79 4.76 5.92 -6.63
C ARG A 79 4.06 5.27 -5.45
N ILE A 80 2.76 5.02 -5.62
CA ILE A 80 1.91 4.40 -4.60
C ILE A 80 1.27 3.16 -5.21
N VAL A 81 1.25 2.08 -4.44
CA VAL A 81 0.56 0.83 -4.77
C VAL A 81 -0.44 0.54 -3.65
N VAL A 82 -1.72 0.42 -4.00
CA VAL A 82 -2.81 0.06 -3.09
C VAL A 82 -3.72 -0.98 -3.74
N PRO A 83 -4.45 -1.79 -2.95
CA PRO A 83 -5.48 -2.68 -3.47
C PRO A 83 -6.58 -1.92 -4.19
N ASP A 84 -7.05 -2.48 -5.30
CA ASP A 84 -8.25 -2.02 -5.98
C ASP A 84 -9.45 -2.81 -5.45
N LEU A 85 -10.13 -2.22 -4.46
CA LEU A 85 -11.28 -2.86 -3.81
C LEU A 85 -12.41 -3.16 -4.78
N GLU A 86 -12.64 -2.30 -5.77
CA GLU A 86 -13.72 -2.47 -6.74
C GLU A 86 -13.46 -3.69 -7.62
N ASN A 87 -12.25 -3.81 -8.16
CA ASN A 87 -11.87 -4.96 -8.97
C ASN A 87 -11.89 -6.26 -8.16
N MET A 88 -11.43 -6.22 -6.91
CA MET A 88 -11.50 -7.37 -6.00
C MET A 88 -12.95 -7.80 -5.73
N ALA A 89 -13.85 -6.85 -5.45
CA ALA A 89 -15.26 -7.12 -5.21
C ALA A 89 -15.96 -7.69 -6.45
N LYS A 90 -15.69 -7.14 -7.63
CA LYS A 90 -16.21 -7.67 -8.91
C LYS A 90 -15.73 -9.09 -9.17
N ALA A 91 -14.45 -9.38 -8.93
CA ALA A 91 -13.90 -10.72 -9.08
C ALA A 91 -14.57 -11.72 -8.11
N TYR A 92 -14.79 -11.32 -6.86
CA TYR A 92 -15.49 -12.13 -5.87
C TYR A 92 -16.94 -12.45 -6.29
N LEU A 93 -17.71 -11.43 -6.70
CA LEU A 93 -19.09 -11.62 -7.15
C LEU A 93 -19.18 -12.50 -8.39
N SER A 94 -18.26 -12.33 -9.34
CA SER A 94 -18.20 -13.18 -10.54
C SER A 94 -17.88 -14.63 -10.20
N ALA A 95 -17.00 -14.88 -9.23
CA ALA A 95 -16.68 -16.23 -8.77
C ALA A 95 -17.84 -16.89 -8.03
N LEU A 96 -18.66 -16.13 -7.28
CA LEU A 96 -19.87 -16.67 -6.66
C LEU A 96 -20.91 -17.08 -7.71
N GLN A 97 -21.16 -16.21 -8.69
CA GLN A 97 -22.15 -16.48 -9.76
C GLN A 97 -21.79 -17.69 -10.62
N SER A 98 -20.50 -17.96 -10.83
CA SER A 98 -20.08 -19.14 -11.59
C SER A 98 -20.33 -20.44 -10.84
N VAL A 99 -20.29 -20.44 -9.51
CA VAL A 99 -20.65 -21.61 -8.69
C VAL A 99 -22.17 -21.85 -8.73
N ASP A 100 -22.97 -20.81 -8.51
CA ASP A 100 -24.45 -20.92 -8.52
C ASP A 100 -24.98 -21.43 -9.87
N SER A 101 -24.37 -20.99 -10.97
CA SER A 101 -24.76 -21.40 -12.33
C SER A 101 -24.34 -22.84 -12.69
N ILE A 102 -23.31 -23.39 -12.04
CA ILE A 102 -22.95 -24.81 -12.14
C ILE A 102 -24.00 -25.67 -11.41
N GLU A 103 -24.44 -25.29 -10.21
CA GLU A 103 -25.51 -26.00 -9.50
C GLU A 103 -26.85 -25.95 -10.25
N SER A 104 -27.12 -24.83 -10.95
CA SER A 104 -28.35 -24.64 -11.74
C SER A 104 -28.40 -25.50 -13.01
N ASN A 105 -27.24 -25.81 -13.61
CA ASN A 105 -27.14 -26.60 -14.85
C ASN A 105 -26.78 -28.09 -14.59
N GLY A 106 -26.35 -28.43 -13.38
CA GLY A 106 -26.14 -29.80 -12.93
C GLY A 106 -27.41 -30.37 -12.30
N GLY A 107 -28.28 -30.96 -13.11
CA GLY A 107 -29.45 -31.68 -12.59
C GLY A 107 -29.07 -32.75 -11.56
N GLY A 108 -29.45 -32.53 -10.30
CA GLY A 108 -29.59 -33.56 -9.27
C GLY A 108 -28.65 -33.43 -8.08
N GLY A 109 -29.22 -33.12 -6.92
CA GLY A 109 -28.58 -33.39 -5.62
C GLY A 109 -28.69 -32.23 -4.63
N ASN A 110 -29.82 -32.14 -3.95
CA ASN A 110 -30.05 -31.30 -2.77
C ASN A 110 -28.89 -31.39 -1.76
N THR A 111 -28.17 -30.30 -1.51
CA THR A 111 -27.47 -30.09 -0.22
C THR A 111 -27.34 -28.60 0.07
N ARG A 112 -28.43 -27.99 0.55
CA ARG A 112 -28.30 -26.77 1.37
C ARG A 112 -27.84 -27.18 2.77
N LEU A 113 -26.79 -26.53 3.26
CA LEU A 113 -26.40 -26.53 4.68
C LEU A 113 -27.48 -25.84 5.53
#